data_AF-A0AAJ1VGK4-F1
#
_entry.id   AF-A0AAJ1VGK4-F1
#
_cell.length_a   1.000
_cell.length_b   1.000
_cell.length_c   1.000
_cell.angle_alpha   90.00
_cell.angle_beta   90.00
_cell.angle_gamma   90.00
#
_symmetry.space_group_name_H-M   'P 1'
#
loop_
_entity.id
_entity.type
_entity.pdbx_description
1 polymer ?
#
loop_
_entity_poly.entity_id
_entity_poly.type
_entity_poly.pdbx_seq_one_letter_code
_entity_poly.pdbx_strand_id
1 'polypeptide(L)'
;MTNQRKKLCLDYLKSRKAFLDVANEDEILHGNDNIIGRIGEAIAHSFLDQMERKPKVVKPQSNPGYDISCKNEAKRVSVKMITSENKTGNTSKIHPKWDELIGIELGEDFKILKLGIINKENFDKEQTKRNESLTPNFSRAKLKENGVFNIAGRVYDKKDLEKYNLI
;
A
#
# COMPACT_ATOMS: atom_id res chain seq x y z
N MET A 1 -13.00 -2.90 34.64
CA MET A 1 -12.62 -3.26 33.25
C MET A 1 -13.67 -2.90 32.19
N THR A 2 -14.98 -3.01 32.47
CA THR A 2 -16.06 -2.78 31.48
C THR A 2 -16.16 -1.33 30.97
N ASN A 3 -15.94 -0.34 31.84
CA ASN A 3 -16.00 1.08 31.45
C ASN A 3 -14.79 1.53 30.62
N GLN A 4 -13.60 1.01 30.89
CA GLN A 4 -12.39 1.32 30.12
C GLN A 4 -12.49 0.75 28.70
N ARG A 5 -12.98 -0.48 28.54
CA ARG A 5 -13.21 -1.08 27.22
C ARG A 5 -14.19 -0.24 26.39
N LYS A 6 -15.33 0.15 26.96
CA LYS A 6 -16.31 1.01 26.29
C LYS A 6 -15.71 2.36 25.88
N LYS A 7 -14.93 2.98 26.77
CA LYS A 7 -14.22 4.23 26.48
C LYS A 7 -13.25 4.07 25.30
N LEU A 8 -12.40 3.04 25.32
CA LEU A 8 -11.47 2.76 24.22
C LEU A 8 -12.17 2.55 22.88
N CYS A 9 -13.27 1.77 22.85
CA CYS A 9 -14.05 1.58 21.62
C CYS A 9 -14.65 2.91 21.12
N LEU A 10 -15.18 3.73 22.01
CA LEU A 10 -15.75 5.03 21.65
C LEU A 10 -14.69 6.00 21.13
N ASP A 11 -13.53 6.04 21.78
CA ASP A 11 -12.40 6.90 21.38
C ASP A 11 -11.87 6.50 20.00
N TYR A 12 -11.79 5.19 19.71
CA TYR A 12 -11.49 4.69 18.37
C TYR A 12 -12.54 5.12 17.34
N LEU A 13 -13.84 4.94 17.62
CA LEU A 13 -14.91 5.31 16.67
C LEU A 13 -14.95 6.82 16.39
N LYS A 14 -14.68 7.64 17.40
CA LYS A 14 -14.54 9.10 17.25
C LYS A 14 -13.35 9.46 16.38
N SER A 15 -12.19 8.87 16.64
CA SER A 15 -10.98 9.10 15.86
C SER A 15 -11.15 8.65 14.41
N ARG A 16 -11.79 7.49 14.20
CA ARG A 16 -12.18 6.98 12.89
C ARG A 16 -13.09 7.96 12.14
N LYS A 17 -14.10 8.51 12.82
CA LYS A 17 -14.99 9.51 12.22
C LYS A 17 -14.21 10.77 11.83
N ALA A 18 -13.37 11.30 12.73
CA ALA A 18 -12.56 12.48 12.44
C ALA A 18 -11.64 12.27 11.22
N PHE A 19 -11.01 11.09 11.12
CA PHE A 19 -10.23 10.72 9.92
C PHE A 19 -11.10 10.70 8.67
N LEU A 20 -12.28 10.08 8.70
CA LEU A 20 -13.16 9.99 7.54
C LEU A 20 -13.69 11.36 7.10
N ASP A 21 -14.00 12.24 8.05
CA ASP A 21 -14.47 13.60 7.75
C ASP A 21 -13.39 14.36 6.94
N VAL A 22 -12.11 14.28 7.33
CA VAL A 22 -10.99 14.85 6.55
C VAL A 22 -10.79 14.11 5.22
N ALA A 23 -10.73 12.78 5.26
CA ALA A 23 -10.37 11.95 4.11
C ALA A 23 -11.40 12.01 2.96
N ASN A 24 -12.64 12.39 3.24
CA ASN A 24 -13.68 12.51 2.21
C ASN A 24 -13.57 13.83 1.42
N GLU A 25 -12.89 14.83 1.97
CA GLU A 25 -12.64 16.12 1.32
C GLU A 25 -11.24 16.18 0.68
N ASP A 26 -10.34 15.29 1.08
CA ASP A 26 -8.94 15.25 0.63
C ASP A 26 -8.73 14.45 -0.67
N GLU A 27 -7.96 15.00 -1.61
CA GLU A 27 -7.71 14.41 -2.93
C GLU A 27 -6.89 13.10 -2.90
N ILE A 28 -6.10 12.88 -1.86
CA ILE A 28 -5.22 11.71 -1.73
C ILE A 28 -5.94 10.60 -0.96
N LEU A 29 -6.66 10.95 0.10
CA LEU A 29 -7.29 9.99 0.99
C LEU A 29 -8.68 9.52 0.51
N HIS A 30 -9.25 10.07 -0.56
CA HIS A 30 -10.57 9.65 -1.04
C HIS A 30 -10.57 8.39 -1.93
N GLY A 31 -9.40 7.83 -2.28
CA GLY A 31 -9.27 6.79 -3.32
C GLY A 31 -9.83 5.42 -2.96
N ASN A 32 -9.81 5.06 -1.67
CA ASN A 32 -10.17 3.74 -1.18
C ASN A 32 -11.44 3.75 -0.30
N ASP A 33 -12.15 2.63 -0.22
CA ASP A 33 -13.26 2.43 0.73
C ASP A 33 -12.78 1.93 2.11
N ASN A 34 -11.57 1.37 2.17
CA ASN A 34 -10.93 0.90 3.39
C ASN A 34 -9.90 1.92 3.93
N ILE A 35 -9.98 2.26 5.23
CA ILE A 35 -9.06 3.21 5.88
C ILE A 35 -7.59 2.82 5.75
N ILE A 36 -7.28 1.54 5.95
CA ILE A 36 -5.91 1.05 5.78
C ILE A 36 -5.50 1.22 4.31
N GLY A 37 -6.39 0.93 3.36
CA GLY A 37 -6.15 1.23 1.93
C GLY A 37 -5.83 2.71 1.68
N ARG A 38 -6.64 3.63 2.20
CA ARG A 38 -6.44 5.09 2.08
C ARG A 38 -5.07 5.53 2.59
N ILE A 39 -4.67 5.03 3.77
CA ILE A 39 -3.37 5.33 4.36
C ILE A 39 -2.24 4.79 3.47
N GLY A 40 -2.40 3.59 2.92
CA GLY A 40 -1.40 3.00 2.02
C GLY A 40 -1.22 3.81 0.74
N GLU A 41 -2.34 4.25 0.16
CA GLU A 41 -2.35 5.16 -0.99
C GLU A 41 -1.67 6.49 -0.67
N ALA A 42 -1.91 7.07 0.51
CA ALA A 42 -1.24 8.30 0.93
C ALA A 42 0.27 8.14 1.14
N ILE A 43 0.72 7.02 1.73
CA ILE A 43 2.15 6.70 1.85
C ILE A 43 2.77 6.58 0.46
N ALA A 44 2.16 5.78 -0.42
CA ALA A 44 2.64 5.57 -1.77
C ALA A 44 2.66 6.88 -2.56
N HIS A 45 1.64 7.72 -2.42
CA HIS A 45 1.58 9.04 -3.03
C HIS A 45 2.74 9.92 -2.55
N SER A 46 2.93 10.09 -1.24
CA SER A 46 4.04 10.90 -0.69
C SER A 46 5.41 10.41 -1.18
N PHE A 47 5.60 9.08 -1.18
CA PHE A 47 6.82 8.46 -1.67
C PHE A 47 7.06 8.74 -3.17
N LEU A 48 6.04 8.58 -4.01
CA LEU A 48 6.12 8.84 -5.45
C LEU A 48 6.32 10.32 -5.77
N ASP A 49 5.71 11.21 -5.00
CA ASP A 49 5.81 12.66 -5.17
C ASP A 49 7.23 13.16 -4.83
N GLN A 50 7.82 12.66 -3.74
CA GLN A 50 9.21 12.92 -3.36
C GLN A 50 10.23 12.30 -4.34
N MET A 51 9.78 11.37 -5.21
CA MET A 51 10.54 10.90 -6.37
C MET A 51 10.27 11.70 -7.65
N GLU A 52 9.56 12.83 -7.55
CA GLU A 52 9.19 13.72 -8.67
C GLU A 52 8.31 13.07 -9.75
N ARG A 53 7.55 12.03 -9.39
CA ARG A 53 6.73 11.24 -10.34
C ARG A 53 5.35 11.83 -10.60
N LYS A 54 4.98 12.89 -9.88
CA LYS A 54 3.68 13.60 -9.96
C LYS A 54 2.48 12.64 -9.89
N PRO A 55 2.34 11.89 -8.78
CA PRO A 55 1.25 10.93 -8.59
C PRO A 55 -0.12 11.64 -8.53
N LYS A 56 -1.16 10.92 -8.92
CA LYS A 56 -2.56 11.33 -8.73
C LYS A 56 -3.41 10.13 -8.40
N VAL A 57 -4.12 10.18 -7.27
CA VAL A 57 -5.03 9.11 -6.81
C VAL A 57 -6.25 9.03 -7.73
N VAL A 58 -6.70 7.82 -8.01
CA VAL A 58 -7.79 7.54 -8.94
C VAL A 58 -9.09 7.36 -8.18
N LYS A 59 -10.17 8.01 -8.66
CA LYS A 59 -11.49 7.87 -8.03
C LYS A 59 -12.09 6.48 -8.29
N PRO A 60 -12.77 5.88 -7.31
CA PRO A 60 -13.23 4.49 -7.36
C PRO A 60 -14.41 4.20 -8.32
N GLN A 61 -14.84 5.16 -9.16
CA GLN A 61 -16.09 5.07 -9.94
C GLN A 61 -16.18 3.90 -10.94
N SER A 62 -15.08 3.19 -11.24
CA SER A 62 -15.10 2.06 -12.19
C SER A 62 -14.11 0.92 -11.91
N ASN A 63 -13.57 0.84 -10.70
CA ASN A 63 -12.62 -0.20 -10.24
C ASN A 63 -11.55 -0.60 -11.29
N PRO A 64 -10.66 0.35 -11.66
CA PRO A 64 -9.79 0.21 -12.82
C PRO A 64 -8.63 -0.79 -12.62
N GLY A 65 -8.43 -1.28 -11.38
CA GLY A 65 -7.43 -2.27 -10.99
C GLY A 65 -6.04 -1.69 -10.65
N TYR A 66 -5.98 -0.37 -10.46
CA TYR A 66 -4.85 0.40 -9.96
C TYR A 66 -5.37 1.59 -9.14
N ASP A 67 -4.50 2.17 -8.32
CA ASP A 67 -4.87 3.11 -7.27
C ASP A 67 -4.32 4.53 -7.55
N ILE A 68 -3.14 4.61 -8.17
CA ILE A 68 -2.44 5.88 -8.49
C ILE A 68 -2.03 5.90 -9.96
N SER A 69 -2.08 7.08 -10.57
CA SER A 69 -1.50 7.36 -11.90
C SER A 69 -0.33 8.33 -11.79
N CYS A 70 0.80 8.03 -12.45
CA CYS A 70 1.97 8.92 -12.48
C CYS A 70 2.11 9.53 -13.88
N LYS A 71 1.86 10.84 -14.01
CA LYS A 71 1.76 11.51 -15.32
C LYS A 71 3.06 11.49 -16.13
N ASN A 72 4.21 11.60 -15.46
CA ASN A 72 5.51 11.67 -16.14
C ASN A 72 5.92 10.34 -16.80
N GLU A 73 5.42 9.21 -16.29
CA GLU A 73 5.82 7.87 -16.76
C GLU A 73 4.64 7.09 -17.38
N ALA A 74 3.46 7.68 -17.46
CA ALA A 74 2.21 7.04 -17.87
C ALA A 74 1.96 5.67 -17.18
N LYS A 75 2.37 5.55 -15.91
CA LYS A 75 2.24 4.31 -15.14
C LYS A 75 0.99 4.29 -14.27
N ARG A 76 0.30 3.16 -14.31
CA ARG A 76 -0.77 2.76 -13.39
C ARG A 76 -0.16 1.99 -12.23
N VAL A 77 -0.21 2.57 -11.04
CA VAL A 77 0.38 1.99 -9.83
C VAL A 77 -0.72 1.37 -8.98
N SER A 78 -0.60 0.08 -8.64
CA SER A 78 -1.41 -0.51 -7.59
C SER A 78 -0.65 -0.51 -6.26
N VAL A 79 -1.35 -0.29 -5.16
CA VAL A 79 -0.81 -0.24 -3.81
C VAL A 79 -1.42 -1.38 -3.00
N LYS A 80 -0.56 -2.16 -2.34
CA LYS A 80 -0.95 -3.18 -1.39
C LYS A 80 -0.21 -2.97 -0.09
N MET A 81 -0.93 -3.05 1.02
CA MET A 81 -0.36 -2.82 2.34
C MET A 81 -0.73 -3.94 3.30
N ILE A 82 0.24 -4.35 4.11
CA ILE A 82 0.07 -5.32 5.19
C ILE A 82 0.54 -4.73 6.51
N THR A 83 -0.25 -4.92 7.57
CA THR A 83 0.06 -4.45 8.92
C THR A 83 0.51 -5.61 9.81
N SER A 84 1.14 -5.31 10.95
CA SER A 84 1.48 -6.28 12.00
C SER A 84 0.26 -7.02 12.56
N GLU A 85 -0.92 -6.39 12.53
CA GLU A 85 -2.20 -7.00 12.95
C GLU A 85 -2.65 -8.15 12.03
N ASN A 86 -2.15 -8.21 10.79
CA ASN A 86 -2.46 -9.27 9.84
C ASN A 86 -1.72 -10.57 10.22
N LYS A 87 -2.42 -11.45 10.95
CA LYS A 87 -1.90 -12.74 11.44
C LYS A 87 -1.67 -13.79 10.34
N THR A 88 -2.43 -13.73 9.24
CA THR A 88 -2.31 -14.69 8.13
C THR A 88 -1.14 -14.39 7.20
N GLY A 89 -0.57 -13.18 7.29
CA GLY A 89 0.52 -12.72 6.45
C GLY A 89 0.10 -12.35 5.03
N ASN A 90 -1.20 -12.30 4.73
CA ASN A 90 -1.77 -12.12 3.39
C ASN A 90 -2.94 -11.12 3.38
N THR A 91 -3.11 -10.38 2.28
CA THR A 91 -4.17 -9.38 2.09
C THR A 91 -4.96 -9.66 0.79
N SER A 92 -5.59 -8.63 0.22
CA SER A 92 -6.32 -8.73 -1.04
C SER A 92 -5.45 -9.18 -2.21
N LYS A 93 -6.12 -9.74 -3.23
CA LYS A 93 -5.48 -10.14 -4.49
C LYS A 93 -4.84 -8.95 -5.20
N ILE A 94 -3.74 -9.24 -5.88
CA ILE A 94 -3.14 -8.33 -6.85
C ILE A 94 -3.92 -8.51 -8.16
N HIS A 95 -4.75 -7.51 -8.50
CA HIS A 95 -5.47 -7.49 -9.78
C HIS A 95 -4.49 -7.31 -10.94
N PRO A 96 -4.80 -7.67 -12.18
CA PRO A 96 -3.81 -7.64 -13.27
C PRO A 96 -3.64 -6.28 -13.96
N LYS A 97 -4.50 -5.27 -13.68
CA LYS A 97 -4.57 -4.01 -14.44
C LYS A 97 -3.68 -2.90 -13.86
N TRP A 98 -2.38 -3.18 -13.71
CA TRP A 98 -1.35 -2.23 -13.27
C TRP A 98 -0.07 -2.39 -14.08
N ASP A 99 0.75 -1.34 -14.11
CA ASP A 99 2.08 -1.31 -14.73
C ASP A 99 3.18 -1.41 -13.67
N GLU A 100 2.91 -0.87 -12.48
CA GLU A 100 3.77 -0.99 -11.30
C GLU A 100 2.96 -1.36 -10.04
N LEU A 101 3.57 -2.14 -9.15
CA LEU A 101 2.99 -2.53 -7.88
C LEU A 101 3.87 -2.00 -6.75
N ILE A 102 3.26 -1.30 -5.80
CA ILE A 102 3.88 -0.89 -4.54
C ILE A 102 3.34 -1.77 -3.42
N GLY A 103 4.25 -2.41 -2.69
CA GLY A 103 3.96 -3.21 -1.50
C GLY A 103 4.47 -2.51 -0.24
N ILE A 104 3.64 -2.33 0.77
CA ILE A 104 4.01 -1.64 2.02
C ILE A 104 3.83 -2.59 3.20
N GLU A 105 4.84 -2.68 4.06
CA GLU A 105 4.76 -3.38 5.34
C GLU A 105 4.82 -2.37 6.48
N LEU A 106 3.74 -2.30 7.27
CA LEU A 106 3.70 -1.57 8.53
C LEU A 106 3.98 -2.51 9.70
N GLY A 107 4.92 -2.11 10.54
CA GLY A 107 5.33 -2.82 11.74
C GLY A 107 4.43 -2.54 12.94
N GLU A 108 5.02 -2.68 14.12
CA GLU A 108 4.42 -2.19 15.37
C GLU A 108 4.38 -0.64 15.36
N ASP A 109 3.45 -0.07 16.11
CA ASP A 109 3.15 1.38 16.13
C ASP A 109 2.87 1.99 14.76
N PHE A 110 2.47 1.17 13.78
CA PHE A 110 2.17 1.56 12.40
C PHE A 110 3.33 2.25 11.65
N LYS A 111 4.57 2.03 12.08
CA LYS A 111 5.77 2.53 11.37
C LYS A 111 6.06 1.71 10.12
N ILE A 112 6.50 2.37 9.05
CA ILE A 112 6.87 1.69 7.80
C ILE A 112 8.17 0.91 8.03
N LEU A 113 8.13 -0.41 7.83
CA LEU A 113 9.31 -1.28 7.89
C LEU A 113 9.95 -1.44 6.51
N LYS A 114 9.10 -1.62 5.49
CA LYS A 114 9.52 -1.86 4.11
C LYS A 114 8.54 -1.26 3.14
N LEU A 115 9.08 -0.74 2.04
CA LEU A 115 8.34 -0.34 0.86
C LEU A 115 8.99 -1.00 -0.35
N GLY A 116 8.24 -1.83 -1.08
CA GLY A 116 8.69 -2.49 -2.29
C GLY A 116 8.05 -1.88 -3.53
N ILE A 117 8.80 -1.80 -4.62
CA ILE A 117 8.30 -1.44 -5.96
C ILE A 117 8.72 -2.52 -6.95
N ILE A 118 7.80 -2.92 -7.83
CA ILE A 118 8.09 -3.83 -8.94
C ILE A 118 7.22 -3.50 -10.15
N ASN A 119 7.78 -3.59 -11.36
CA ASN A 119 7.02 -3.45 -12.60
C ASN A 119 6.32 -4.77 -12.99
N LYS A 120 5.31 -4.67 -13.86
CA LYS A 120 4.47 -5.82 -14.24
C LYS A 120 5.25 -6.94 -14.89
N GLU A 121 6.16 -6.61 -15.81
CA GLU A 121 6.98 -7.57 -16.54
C GLU A 121 7.85 -8.41 -15.61
N ASN A 122 8.57 -7.76 -14.69
CA ASN A 122 9.43 -8.43 -13.73
C ASN A 122 8.65 -9.30 -12.75
N PHE A 123 7.49 -8.82 -12.30
CA PHE A 123 6.61 -9.59 -11.43
C PHE A 123 6.12 -10.85 -12.14
N ASP A 124 5.56 -10.72 -13.35
CA ASP A 124 5.01 -11.85 -14.08
C ASP A 124 6.10 -12.88 -14.43
N LYS A 125 7.27 -12.41 -14.87
CA LYS A 125 8.43 -13.26 -15.14
C LYS A 125 8.85 -14.10 -13.92
N GLU A 126 8.97 -13.47 -12.76
CA GLU A 126 9.40 -14.16 -11.55
C GLU A 126 8.30 -15.08 -10.98
N GLN A 127 7.02 -14.69 -11.07
CA GLN A 127 5.90 -15.57 -10.71
C GLN A 127 5.86 -16.81 -11.61
N THR A 128 5.99 -16.65 -12.93
CA THR A 128 6.04 -17.78 -13.88
C THR A 128 7.23 -18.69 -13.60
N LYS A 129 8.42 -18.13 -13.36
CA LYS A 129 9.63 -18.90 -13.00
C LYS A 129 9.43 -19.75 -11.74
N ARG A 130 8.64 -19.25 -10.78
CA ARG A 130 8.30 -19.95 -9.53
C ARG A 130 7.08 -20.88 -9.64
N ASN A 131 6.45 -20.94 -10.80
CA ASN A 131 5.16 -21.61 -11.00
C ASN A 131 4.08 -21.11 -10.03
N GLU A 132 4.06 -19.79 -9.77
CA GLU A 132 3.06 -19.13 -8.93
C GLU A 132 1.98 -18.43 -9.77
N SER A 133 0.83 -18.14 -9.16
CA SER A 133 -0.25 -17.35 -9.77
C SER A 133 0.20 -15.93 -10.12
N LEU A 134 -0.30 -15.39 -11.25
CA LEU A 134 -0.12 -13.98 -11.65
C LEU A 134 -1.07 -13.01 -10.92
N THR A 135 -2.07 -13.53 -10.19
CA THR A 135 -2.98 -12.73 -9.36
C THR A 135 -3.02 -13.23 -7.92
N PRO A 136 -1.85 -13.40 -7.25
CA PRO A 136 -1.81 -13.95 -5.91
C PRO A 136 -2.34 -12.92 -4.91
N ASN A 137 -2.66 -13.38 -3.70
CA ASN A 137 -2.80 -12.46 -2.57
C ASN A 137 -1.45 -11.77 -2.32
N PHE A 138 -1.49 -10.47 -2.03
CA PHE A 138 -0.29 -9.79 -1.54
C PHE A 138 0.08 -10.32 -0.16
N SER A 139 1.37 -10.52 0.10
CA SER A 139 1.85 -11.15 1.32
C SER A 139 3.14 -10.54 1.82
N ARG A 140 3.35 -10.59 3.14
CA ARG A 140 4.60 -10.13 3.77
C ARG A 140 5.84 -10.83 3.19
N ALA A 141 5.69 -12.10 2.81
CA ALA A 141 6.77 -12.89 2.21
C ALA A 141 7.29 -12.28 0.89
N LYS A 142 6.45 -11.56 0.14
CA LYS A 142 6.86 -10.91 -1.12
C LYS A 142 7.85 -9.76 -0.91
N LEU A 143 7.93 -9.18 0.29
CA LEU A 143 8.89 -8.13 0.68
C LEU A 143 10.12 -8.66 1.47
N LYS A 144 10.20 -9.97 1.70
CA LYS A 144 11.39 -10.59 2.31
C LYS A 144 12.55 -10.65 1.30
N GLU A 145 13.74 -10.98 1.79
CA GLU A 145 14.98 -11.04 1.00
C GLU A 145 14.86 -11.97 -0.23
N ASN A 146 14.18 -13.10 -0.08
CA ASN A 146 13.90 -14.03 -1.18
C ASN A 146 12.54 -13.79 -1.87
N GLY A 147 11.88 -12.68 -1.54
CA GLY A 147 10.59 -12.27 -2.08
C GLY A 147 10.72 -11.63 -3.46
N VAL A 148 9.64 -11.68 -4.24
CA VAL A 148 9.61 -11.19 -5.62
C VAL A 148 10.03 -9.72 -5.75
N PHE A 149 9.71 -8.86 -4.78
CA PHE A 149 10.10 -7.45 -4.82
C PHE A 149 11.60 -7.26 -4.64
N ASN A 150 12.26 -8.08 -3.83
CA ASN A 150 13.69 -7.95 -3.58
C ASN A 150 14.48 -8.53 -4.77
N ILE A 151 13.99 -9.64 -5.34
CA ILE A 151 14.67 -10.35 -6.43
C ILE A 151 14.49 -9.66 -7.79
N ALA A 152 13.30 -9.13 -8.07
CA ALA A 152 12.94 -8.62 -9.40
C ALA A 152 12.45 -7.16 -9.38
N GLY A 153 12.49 -6.51 -8.21
CA GLY A 153 12.10 -5.11 -8.03
C GLY A 153 13.12 -4.36 -7.19
N ARG A 154 12.61 -3.51 -6.30
CA ARG A 154 13.40 -2.83 -5.28
C ARG A 154 12.64 -2.80 -3.97
N VAL A 155 13.33 -3.04 -2.86
CA VAL A 155 12.80 -2.86 -1.51
C VAL A 155 13.60 -1.78 -0.82
N TYR A 156 12.91 -0.80 -0.26
CA TYR A 156 13.45 0.23 0.62
C TYR A 156 13.21 -0.22 2.05
N ASP A 157 14.27 -0.31 2.84
CA ASP A 157 14.18 -0.60 4.27
C ASP A 157 13.97 0.68 5.09
N LYS A 158 13.88 0.54 6.41
CA LYS A 158 13.69 1.69 7.30
C LYS A 158 14.75 2.79 7.09
N LYS A 159 16.03 2.44 6.92
CA LYS A 159 17.11 3.44 6.74
C LYS A 159 16.99 4.14 5.40
N ASP A 160 16.64 3.39 4.35
CA ASP A 160 16.38 3.98 3.04
C ASP A 160 15.19 4.95 3.07
N LEU A 161 14.22 4.67 3.94
CA LEU A 161 12.97 5.42 4.07
C LEU A 161 13.10 6.68 4.95
N GLU A 162 14.10 6.78 5.83
CA GLU A 162 14.31 7.92 6.74
C GLU A 162 14.49 9.27 6.02
N LYS A 163 14.98 9.24 4.77
CA LYS A 163 15.12 10.46 3.95
C LYS A 163 13.78 10.96 3.37
N TYR A 164 12.75 10.12 3.39
CA TYR A 164 11.42 10.47 2.92
C TYR A 164 10.56 10.86 4.11
N ASN A 165 9.85 11.98 4.00
CA ASN A 165 8.86 12.35 5.00
C ASN A 165 7.55 11.57 4.79
N LEU A 166 7.60 10.27 5.08
CA LEU A 166 6.45 9.38 5.09
C LEU A 166 5.91 9.34 6.52
N ILE A 167 4.59 9.48 6.68
CA ILE A 167 3.83 9.59 7.95
C ILE A 167 4.48 8.96 9.19
#